data_AF-A0A3S4LJR0-F1
#
_entry.id   AF-A0A3S4LJR0-F1
#
_cell.length_a   1.000
_cell.length_b   1.000
_cell.length_c   1.000
_cell.angle_alpha   90.00
_cell.angle_beta   90.00
_cell.angle_gamma   90.00
#
_symmetry.space_group_name_H-M   'P 1'
#
loop_
_entity.id
_entity.type
_entity.pdbx_description
1 polymer ?
#
loop_
_entity_poly.entity_id
_entity_poly.type
_entity_poly.pdbx_seq_one_letter_code
_entity_poly.pdbx_strand_id
1 'polypeptide(L)' 'MTIRCEPRGLAKGQAWWRIPAKPIRFTIEVGDDLAVEPFTQDCGEAIAARSLTRHLHEFFLNQSNLHANPGT' A
#
# COMPACT_ATOMS: atom_id res chain seq x y z
N MET A 1 -3.55 -5.89 4.19
CA MET A 1 -4.36 -5.66 2.97
C MET A 1 -3.45 -5.23 1.84
N THR A 2 -3.63 -5.79 0.64
CA THR A 2 -2.91 -5.38 -0.57
C THR A 2 -3.93 -4.96 -1.65
N ILE A 3 -3.49 -4.09 -2.56
CA ILE A 3 -4.29 -3.66 -3.71
C ILE A 3 -3.44 -3.79 -4.96
N ARG A 4 -3.90 -4.58 -5.93
CA ARG A 4 -3.27 -4.77 -7.24
C ARG A 4 -4.13 -4.13 -8.32
N CYS A 5 -3.47 -3.48 -9.28
CA CYS A 5 -4.11 -2.75 -10.37
C CYS A 5 -3.49 -3.17 -11.70
N GLU A 6 -4.28 -3.77 -12.59
CA GLU A 6 -3.82 -4.30 -13.87
C GLU A 6 -4.82 -4.01 -15.02
N PRO A 7 -4.40 -3.40 -16.14
CA PRO A 7 -3.10 -2.76 -16.35
C PRO A 7 -2.91 -1.53 -15.46
N ARG A 8 -1.66 -1.16 -15.18
CA ARG A 8 -1.36 0.08 -14.45
C ARG A 8 -1.91 1.29 -15.22
N GLY A 9 -2.72 2.10 -14.56
CA GLY A 9 -3.22 3.36 -15.09
C GLY A 9 -2.97 4.50 -14.11
N LEU A 10 -3.10 5.75 -14.59
CA LEU A 10 -3.01 6.97 -13.76
C LEU A 10 -1.72 7.08 -12.93
N ALA A 11 -0.61 6.58 -13.48
CA ALA A 11 0.68 6.70 -12.84
C ALA A 11 1.06 8.18 -12.69
N LYS A 12 1.75 8.50 -11.59
CA LYS A 12 2.27 9.85 -11.35
C LYS A 12 3.12 10.30 -12.54
N GLY A 13 2.85 11.50 -13.06
CA GLY A 13 3.54 12.05 -14.23
C GLY A 13 2.98 11.62 -15.59
N GLN A 14 1.94 10.77 -15.63
CA GLN A 14 1.21 10.48 -16.87
C GLN A 14 -0.03 11.37 -17.00
N ALA A 15 -0.34 11.73 -18.25
CA ALA A 15 -1.55 12.47 -18.57
C ALA A 15 -2.79 11.62 -18.23
N TRP A 16 -3.69 12.16 -17.42
CA TRP A 16 -4.86 11.45 -16.90
C TRP A 16 -5.82 10.96 -18.01
N TRP A 17 -5.83 11.64 -19.16
CA TRP A 17 -6.64 11.27 -20.33
C TRP A 17 -6.06 10.11 -21.16
N ARG A 18 -4.83 9.68 -20.88
CA ARG A 18 -4.21 8.52 -21.55
C ARG A 18 -4.65 7.23 -20.86
N ILE A 19 -5.88 6.83 -21.17
CA ILE A 19 -6.50 5.61 -20.64
C ILE A 19 -5.85 4.38 -21.30
N PRO A 20 -5.51 3.32 -20.54
CA PRO A 20 -4.99 2.08 -21.11
C PRO A 20 -6.00 1.41 -22.06
N ALA A 21 -5.50 0.67 -23.05
CA ALA A 21 -6.32 -0.01 -24.05
C ALA A 21 -7.26 -1.09 -23.47
N LYS A 22 -7.00 -1.54 -22.24
CA LYS A 22 -7.81 -2.50 -21.50
C LYS A 22 -8.37 -1.83 -20.24
N PRO A 23 -9.60 -2.18 -19.81
CA PRO A 23 -10.15 -1.71 -18.54
C PRO A 23 -9.24 -2.05 -17.36
N ILE A 24 -9.11 -1.11 -16.44
CA ILE A 24 -8.35 -1.30 -15.21
C ILE A 24 -9.14 -2.24 -14.30
N ARG A 25 -8.48 -3.30 -13.82
CA ARG A 25 -9.01 -4.21 -12.80
C ARG A 25 -8.27 -4.00 -11.49
N PHE A 26 -9.02 -3.81 -10.42
CA PHE A 26 -8.50 -3.79 -9.06
C PHE A 26 -8.79 -5.12 -8.37
N THR A 27 -7.75 -5.72 -7.79
CA THR A 27 -7.87 -6.87 -6.89
C THR A 27 -7.48 -6.40 -5.50
N ILE A 28 -8.35 -6.62 -4.52
CA ILE A 28 -8.15 -6.23 -3.14
C ILE A 28 -8.11 -7.50 -2.31
N GLU A 29 -7.02 -7.70 -1.58
CA GLU A 29 -6.85 -8.85 -0.71
C GLU A 29 -6.77 -8.38 0.73
N VAL A 30 -7.70 -8.85 1.55
CA VAL A 30 -7.68 -8.66 3.00
C VAL A 30 -6.78 -9.76 3.57
N GLY A 31 -5.78 -9.34 4.36
CA GLY A 31 -4.87 -10.27 5.03
C GLY A 31 -5.33 -10.53 6.46
N ASP A 32 -4.43 -11.09 7.26
CA ASP A 32 -4.70 -11.38 8.66
C ASP A 32 -4.92 -10.12 9.50
N ASP A 33 -5.67 -10.28 10.60
CA ASP A 33 -5.83 -9.24 11.60
C ASP A 33 -4.50 -8.95 12.30
N LEU A 34 -4.26 -7.66 12.56
CA LEU A 34 -3.06 -7.19 13.25
C LEU A 34 -3.42 -6.82 14.69
N ALA A 35 -2.78 -7.49 15.65
CA ALA A 35 -2.81 -7.11 17.06
C ALA A 35 -2.21 -5.71 17.24
N VAL A 36 -2.96 -4.80 17.85
CA VAL A 36 -2.57 -3.38 18.04
C VAL A 36 -2.01 -3.12 19.44
N GLU A 37 -2.22 -4.04 20.37
CA GLU A 37 -1.78 -3.99 21.76
C GLU A 37 -0.28 -3.67 21.90
N PRO A 38 0.63 -4.22 21.07
CA PRO A 38 2.06 -3.91 21.15
C PRO A 38 2.41 -2.44 20.90
N PHE A 39 1.55 -1.69 20.21
CA PHE A 39 1.79 -0.28 19.87
C PHE A 39 1.12 0.68 20.84
N THR A 40 0.06 0.25 21.51
CA THR A 40 -0.74 1.09 22.41
C THR A 40 -0.30 1.01 23.87
N GLN A 41 0.54 0.03 24.21
CA GLN A 41 1.08 -0.10 25.56
C GLN A 41 2.03 1.06 25.88
N ASP A 42 1.80 1.67 27.05
CA ASP A 42 2.69 2.62 27.71
C ASP A 42 3.06 3.90 26.91
N CYS A 43 2.26 4.28 25.91
CA CYS A 43 2.46 5.54 25.19
C CYS A 43 1.15 6.26 24.85
N GLY A 44 1.25 7.56 24.60
CA GLY A 44 0.10 8.35 24.15
C GLY A 44 -0.32 7.95 22.73
N GLU A 45 -1.61 8.11 22.43
CA GLU A 45 -2.22 7.73 21.15
C GLU A 45 -1.45 8.23 19.92
N ALA A 46 -0.97 9.47 19.96
CA ALA A 46 -0.21 10.05 18.84
C ALA A 46 1.15 9.36 18.61
N ILE A 47 1.75 8.77 19.64
CA ILE A 47 2.99 7.99 19.53
C ILE A 47 2.65 6.59 19.00
N ALA A 48 1.62 5.95 19.56
CA ALA A 48 1.13 4.65 19.12
C ALA A 48 0.80 4.64 17.62
N ALA A 49 0.03 5.63 17.15
CA ALA A 49 -0.36 5.75 15.74
C ALA A 49 0.85 5.89 14.79
N ARG A 50 1.85 6.69 15.18
CA ARG A 50 3.08 6.85 14.38
C ARG A 50 3.92 5.58 14.35
N SER A 51 3.99 4.86 15.49
CA SER A 51 4.69 3.58 15.60
C SER A 51 4.05 2.52 14.70
N LEU A 52 2.72 2.37 14.79
CA LEU A 52 1.95 1.46 13.94
C LEU A 52 2.12 1.81 12.45
N THR A 53 2.03 3.10 12.11
CA THR A 53 2.23 3.56 10.72
C THR A 53 3.64 3.20 10.20
N ARG A 54 4.68 3.38 11.03
CA ARG A 54 6.05 2.99 10.67
C ARG A 54 6.17 1.49 10.44
N HIS A 55 5.63 0.68 11.36
CA HIS A 55 5.64 -0.77 11.24
C HIS A 55 4.98 -1.24 9.94
N LEU A 56 3.78 -0.73 9.63
CA LEU A 56 3.07 -1.06 8.40
C LEU A 56 3.86 -0.62 7.16
N HIS A 57 4.46 0.57 7.19
CA HIS A 57 5.27 1.08 6.10
C HIS A 57 6.48 0.16 5.83
N GLU A 58 7.22 -0.23 6.87
CA GLU A 58 8.36 -1.15 6.75
C GLU A 58 7.93 -2.54 6.25
N PHE A 59 6.84 -3.08 6.79
CA PHE A 59 6.26 -4.35 6.36
C PHE A 59 5.94 -4.36 4.86
N PHE A 60 5.23 -3.33 4.37
CA PHE A 60 4.86 -3.25 2.96
C PHE A 60 6.03 -2.84 2.06
N LEU A 61 7.00 -2.05 2.54
CA LEU A 61 8.22 -1.77 1.79
C LEU A 61 9.01 -3.05 1.51
N ASN A 62 9.17 -3.90 2.51
CA ASN A 62 9.88 -5.18 2.34
C ASN A 62 9.16 -6.10 1.34
N GLN A 63 7.82 -6.04 1.27
CA GLN A 63 7.01 -6.74 0.27
C GLN A 63 6.97 -6.04 -1.10
N SER A 64 7.28 -4.74 -1.17
CA SER A 64 7.10 -3.89 -2.35
C SER A 64 8.07 -4.15 -3.50
N ASN A 65 9.06 -5.02 -3.32
CA ASN A 65 9.94 -5.50 -4.40
C ASN A 65 9.16 -6.16 -5.56
N LEU A 66 7.86 -6.44 -5.40
CA LEU A 66 6.94 -6.88 -6.46
C LEU A 66 6.25 -5.74 -7.24
N HIS A 67 6.20 -4.52 -6.72
CA HIS A 67 5.41 -3.40 -7.28
C HIS A 67 6.26 -2.26 -7.87
N ALA A 68 7.57 -2.24 -7.62
CA ALA A 68 8.50 -1.30 -8.24
C ALA A 68 9.03 -1.84 -9.59
N ASN A 69 8.20 -1.80 -10.63
CA ASN A 69 8.72 -1.79 -12.01
C ASN A 69 8.29 -0.47 -12.66
N PRO A 70 9.20 0.51 -12.81
CA PRO A 70 8.96 1.65 -13.66
C PRO A 70 9.05 1.13 -15.10
N GLY A 71 7.89 0.90 -15.72
CA GLY A 71 7.84 0.42 -17.09
C GLY A 71 8.69 1.28 -18.03
N THR A 72 9.53 0.61 -18.82
CA THR A 72 10.08 1.04 -20.12
C THR A 72 9.04 1.77 -20.99
#